data_AF-A0A9P3MSB6-F1
#
_entry.id   AF-A0A9P3MSB6-F1
#
_cell.length_a   1.000
_cell.length_b   1.000
_cell.length_c   1.000
_cell.angle_alpha   90.00
_cell.angle_beta   90.00
_cell.angle_gamma   90.00
#
_symmetry.space_group_name_H-M   'P 1'
#
loop_
_entity.id
_entity.type
_entity.pdbx_description
1 polymer ?
#
loop_
_entity_poly.entity_id
_entity_poly.type
_entity_poly.pdbx_seq_one_letter_code
_entity_poly.pdbx_strand_id
1 'polypeptide(L)' 'MVEAIEKVAKLADSVELSVEERNLLSVAFKNVVGARRASWRIVSSIEQKESRGHEDRVAIIKEYRAKIEK' A
#
# COMPACT_ATOMS: atom_id res chain seq x y z
N MET A 1 10.80 -1.75 -7.28
CA MET A 1 10.28 -0.35 -7.32
C MET A 1 10.34 0.30 -5.94
N VAL A 2 9.77 -0.31 -4.89
CA VAL A 2 9.81 0.24 -3.51
C VAL A 2 11.25 0.46 -3.01
N GLU A 3 12.14 -0.51 -3.18
CA GLU A 3 13.57 -0.35 -2.79
C GLU A 3 14.29 0.79 -3.52
N ALA A 4 13.91 1.08 -4.78
CA ALA A 4 14.49 2.17 -5.56
C ALA A 4 13.96 3.54 -5.07
N ILE A 5 12.67 3.62 -4.76
CA ILE A 5 12.04 4.80 -4.12
C ILE A 5 12.70 5.06 -2.76
N GLU A 6 12.94 4.02 -1.97
CA GLU A 6 13.54 4.14 -0.64
C GLU A 6 14.99 4.62 -0.70
N LYS A 7 15.78 4.13 -1.67
CA LYS A 7 17.15 4.63 -1.90
C LYS A 7 17.15 6.10 -2.34
N VAL A 8 16.27 6.49 -3.25
CA VAL A 8 16.15 7.90 -3.70
C VAL A 8 15.68 8.81 -2.57
N ALA A 9 14.74 8.35 -1.74
CA ALA A 9 14.30 9.08 -0.56
C ALA A 9 15.43 9.28 0.46
N LYS A 10 16.27 8.26 0.72
CA LYS A 10 17.44 8.37 1.60
C LYS A 10 18.52 9.31 1.05
N LEU A 11 18.66 9.40 -0.28
CA LEU A 11 19.57 10.36 -0.91
C LEU A 11 19.08 11.80 -0.76
N ALA A 12 17.75 12.02 -0.74
CA ALA A 12 17.13 13.33 -0.57
C ALA A 12 17.48 14.02 0.77
N ASP A 13 17.84 13.25 1.80
CA ASP A 13 18.30 13.80 3.09
C ASP A 13 19.70 14.45 3.00
N SER A 14 20.46 14.13 1.95
CA SER A 14 21.84 14.58 1.76
C SER A 14 22.05 15.46 0.52
N VAL A 15 21.15 15.35 -0.47
CA VAL A 15 21.21 16.06 -1.75
C VAL A 15 19.81 16.55 -2.11
N GLU A 16 19.69 17.83 -2.44
CA GLU A 16 18.40 18.39 -2.87
C GLU A 16 17.99 17.80 -4.22
N LEU A 17 16.82 17.14 -4.24
CA LEU A 17 16.29 16.51 -5.44
C LEU A 17 15.81 17.56 -6.46
N SER A 18 16.14 17.34 -7.73
CA SER A 18 15.59 18.11 -8.84
C SER A 18 14.06 18.01 -8.89
N VAL A 19 13.44 18.92 -9.66
CA VAL A 19 11.98 18.91 -9.86
C VAL A 19 11.53 17.60 -10.50
N GLU A 20 12.27 17.10 -11.50
CA GLU A 20 12.00 15.85 -12.19
C GLU A 20 12.11 14.64 -11.25
N GLU A 21 13.14 14.57 -10.41
CA GLU A 21 13.33 13.47 -9.45
C GLU A 21 12.23 13.45 -8.39
N ARG A 22 11.83 14.62 -7.85
CA ARG A 22 10.71 14.73 -6.92
C ARG A 22 9.39 14.29 -7.57
N ASN A 23 9.17 14.64 -8.83
CA ASN A 23 7.98 14.22 -9.57
C ASN A 23 7.95 12.71 -9.77
N LEU A 24 9.08 12.10 -10.17
CA LEU A 24 9.20 10.66 -10.31
C LEU A 24 8.96 9.93 -8.99
N LEU A 25 9.56 10.43 -7.90
CA LEU A 25 9.36 9.89 -6.56
C LEU A 25 7.89 9.96 -6.15
N SER A 26 7.23 11.10 -6.38
CA SER A 26 5.82 11.32 -6.07
C SER A 26 4.90 10.38 -6.87
N VAL A 27 5.12 10.23 -8.17
CA VAL A 27 4.35 9.31 -9.03
C VAL A 27 4.51 7.88 -8.56
N ALA A 28 5.75 7.46 -8.31
CA ALA A 28 6.04 6.10 -7.88
C ALA A 28 5.38 5.79 -6.52
N PHE A 29 5.47 6.71 -5.55
CA PHE A 29 4.81 6.57 -4.25
C PHE A 29 3.28 6.53 -4.38
N LYS A 30 2.70 7.42 -5.18
CA LYS A 30 1.24 7.49 -5.41
C LYS A 30 0.70 6.21 -6.05
N ASN A 31 1.46 5.60 -6.95
CA ASN A 31 1.09 4.34 -7.60
C ASN A 31 1.13 3.16 -6.62
N VAL A 32 2.18 3.05 -5.80
CA VAL A 32 2.30 1.99 -4.79
C VAL A 32 1.17 2.09 -3.76
N VAL A 33 0.93 3.28 -3.21
CA VAL A 33 -0.16 3.52 -2.26
C VAL A 33 -1.52 3.31 -2.91
N GLY A 34 -1.68 3.73 -4.18
CA GLY A 34 -2.90 3.53 -4.95
C GLY A 34 -3.28 2.06 -5.11
N ALA A 35 -2.31 1.21 -5.48
CA ALA A 35 -2.49 -0.24 -5.55
C ALA A 35 -2.87 -0.83 -4.19
N ARG A 36 -2.16 -0.44 -3.13
CA ARG A 36 -2.45 -0.89 -1.75
C ARG A 36 -3.87 -0.56 -1.30
N ARG A 37 -4.34 0.66 -1.55
CA ARG A 37 -5.73 1.08 -1.26
C ARG A 37 -6.76 0.31 -2.09
N ALA A 38 -6.45 -0.02 -3.35
CA ALA A 38 -7.34 -0.83 -4.17
C ALA A 38 -7.48 -2.24 -3.58
N SER A 39 -6.37 -2.88 -3.23
CA SER A 39 -6.36 -4.17 -2.55
C SER A 39 -7.14 -4.13 -1.22
N TRP A 40 -6.91 -3.10 -0.41
CA TRP A 40 -7.63 -2.92 0.86
C TRP A 40 -9.14 -2.83 0.67
N ARG A 41 -9.62 -2.06 -0.32
CA ARG A 41 -11.05 -1.95 -0.63
C ARG A 41 -11.66 -3.29 -1.05
N ILE A 42 -10.95 -4.05 -1.89
CA ILE A 42 -11.41 -5.37 -2.36
C ILE A 42 -11.54 -6.33 -1.17
N VAL A 43 -10.50 -6.42 -0.34
CA VAL A 43 -10.48 -7.33 0.82
C VAL A 43 -11.54 -6.93 1.84
N SER A 44 -11.72 -5.64 2.11
CA SER A 44 -12.78 -5.15 3.00
C SER A 44 -14.19 -5.49 2.48
N SER A 45 -14.40 -5.42 1.16
CA SER A 45 -15.67 -5.82 0.54
C SER A 45 -15.92 -7.33 0.67
N ILE A 46 -14.88 -8.15 0.53
CA ILE A 46 -14.97 -9.61 0.73
C ILE A 46 -15.29 -9.91 2.20
N GLU A 47 -14.61 -9.28 3.15
CA GLU A 47 -14.88 -9.44 4.58
C GLU A 47 -16.35 -9.13 4.93
N GLN A 48 -16.88 -8.02 4.39
CA GLN A 48 -18.27 -7.63 4.61
C GLN A 48 -19.24 -8.69 4.07
N LYS A 49 -18.93 -9.34 2.94
CA LYS A 49 -19.76 -10.41 2.36
C LYS A 49 -19.70 -11.70 3.19
N GLU A 50 -18.52 -12.13 3.61
CA GLU A 50 -18.30 -13.36 4.37
C GLU A 50 -18.75 -13.26 5.83
N SER A 51 -18.95 -12.04 6.35
CA SER A 51 -19.45 -11.82 7.73
C SER A 51 -20.84 -12.41 8.01
N ARG A 52 -21.55 -12.90 6.99
CA ARG A 52 -22.85 -13.59 7.10
C ARG A 52 -22.67 -15.11 7.30
N GLY A 53 -22.12 -15.51 8.44
CA GLY A 53 -22.11 -16.91 8.87
C GLY A 53 -20.86 -17.72 8.54
N HIS A 54 -19.78 -17.09 8.05
CA HIS A 54 -18.48 -17.76 7.82
C HIS A 54 -17.39 -17.22 8.76
N GLU A 55 -17.59 -17.37 10.08
CA GLU A 55 -16.70 -16.79 11.11
C GLU A 55 -15.22 -17.19 10.96
N ASP A 56 -14.94 -18.46 10.64
CA ASP A 56 -13.57 -18.96 10.42
C ASP A 56 -12.87 -18.24 9.26
N ARG A 57 -13.61 -17.98 8.17
CA ARG A 57 -13.07 -17.27 6.99
C ARG A 57 -12.86 -15.80 7.28
N VAL A 58 -13.78 -15.20 8.04
CA VAL A 58 -13.69 -13.79 8.46
C VAL A 58 -12.42 -13.56 9.29
N ALA A 59 -12.04 -14.49 10.15
CA ALA A 59 -10.80 -14.38 10.93
C ALA A 59 -9.55 -14.30 10.02
N ILE A 60 -9.46 -15.19 9.02
CA ILE A 60 -8.34 -15.21 8.05
C ILE A 60 -8.33 -13.91 7.22
N ILE A 61 -9.50 -13.46 6.77
CA ILE A 61 -9.62 -12.23 5.96
C ILE A 61 -9.20 -11.00 6.78
N LYS A 62 -9.58 -10.92 8.06
CA LYS A 62 -9.16 -9.85 8.97
C LYS A 62 -7.65 -9.82 9.17
N GLU A 63 -7.02 -10.98 9.36
CA GLU A 63 -5.57 -11.08 9.48
C GLU A 63 -4.88 -10.57 8.20
N TYR A 64 -5.39 -10.97 7.03
CA TYR A 64 -4.85 -10.52 5.76
C TYR A 64 -5.08 -9.02 5.52
N ARG A 65 -6.24 -8.47 5.89
CA ARG A 65 -6.52 -7.03 5.84
C ARG A 65 -5.53 -6.26 6.72
N ALA A 66 -5.24 -6.74 7.93
CA ALA A 66 -4.27 -6.12 8.82
C ALA A 66 -2.83 -6.12 8.23
N LYS A 67 -2.45 -7.16 7.47
CA LYS A 67 -1.18 -7.17 6.70
C LYS A 67 -1.18 -6.14 5.57
N ILE A 68 -2.32 -5.88 4.94
CA ILE A 68 -2.46 -4.82 3.93
C ILE A 68 -2.47 -3.42 4.56
N GLU A 69 -2.79 -3.28 5.85
CA GLU A 69 -2.78 -1.98 6.53
C GLU A 69 -1.40 -1.60 7.09
N LYS A 70 -0.58 -2.58 7.49
CA LYS A 70 0.78 -2.39 8.04
C LYS A 70 1.83 -2.18 6.96
#